data_AF-A0A9Q0GL11-F1
#
_entry.id   AF-A0A9Q0GL11-F1
#
_cell.length_a   1.000
_cell.length_b   1.000
_cell.length_c   1.000
_cell.angle_alpha   90.00
_cell.angle_beta   90.00
_cell.angle_gamma   90.00
#
_symmetry.space_group_name_H-M   'P 1'
#
loop_
_entity.id
_entity.type
_entity.pdbx_description
1 polymer ?
#
loop_
_entity_poly.entity_id
_entity_poly.type
_entity_poly.pdbx_seq_one_letter_code
_entity_poly.pdbx_strand_id
1 'polypeptide(L)'
;MNVLPCSINTLKGFYDISGVEVGQHFYWQIGSFQVHAQVLITSWVVIAILLGSAAVAVRNPQTIPPDSQNFFEYVLEFIRDLSKTQIGEEYGPWVPFIGTMFLFIFVSNWSGALLPWKIIQN
;
A
#
# COMPACT_ATOMS: atom_id res chain seq x y z
N MET A 1 24.29 -40.61 25.13
CA MET A 1 22.89 -40.22 24.84
C MET A 1 22.95 -39.29 23.63
N ASN A 2 22.87 -39.85 22.42
CA ASN A 2 23.08 -39.10 21.18
C ASN A 2 21.73 -38.55 20.71
N VAL A 3 21.41 -37.32 21.11
CA VAL A 3 20.27 -36.58 20.58
C VAL A 3 20.51 -36.29 19.11
N LEU A 4 19.55 -36.70 18.28
CA LEU A 4 19.59 -36.72 16.83
C LEU A 4 19.84 -35.31 16.24
N PRO A 5 20.90 -35.09 15.42
CA PRO A 5 21.19 -33.80 14.79
C PRO A 5 20.13 -33.35 13.77
N CYS A 6 19.24 -34.27 13.35
CA CYS A 6 18.19 -34.02 12.37
C CYS A 6 17.13 -33.00 12.86
N SER A 7 16.74 -33.07 14.14
CA SER A 7 15.73 -32.17 14.72
C SER A 7 16.19 -30.70 14.77
N ILE A 8 17.49 -30.49 15.02
CA ILE A 8 18.09 -29.15 15.11
C ILE A 8 18.11 -28.47 13.74
N ASN A 9 18.39 -29.20 12.67
CA ASN A 9 18.41 -28.64 11.31
C ASN A 9 17.01 -28.24 10.84
N THR A 10 15.99 -29.03 11.18
CA THR A 10 14.60 -28.71 10.87
C THR A 10 14.12 -27.49 11.64
N LEU A 11 14.41 -27.40 12.95
CA LEU A 11 14.06 -26.23 13.77
C LEU A 11 14.83 -24.97 13.34
N LYS A 12 16.08 -25.10 12.89
CA LYS A 12 16.85 -23.99 12.31
C LYS A 12 16.25 -23.50 11.00
N GLY A 13 15.78 -24.40 10.13
CA GLY A 13 15.05 -24.03 8.92
C GLY A 13 13.76 -23.25 9.22
N PHE A 14 13.00 -23.66 10.25
CA PHE A 14 11.84 -22.89 10.71
C PHE A 14 12.23 -21.56 11.35
N TYR A 15 13.36 -21.50 12.07
CA TYR A 15 13.86 -20.26 12.65
C TYR A 15 14.29 -19.24 11.58
N ASP A 16 14.97 -19.69 10.52
CA ASP A 16 15.37 -18.85 9.37
C ASP A 16 14.15 -18.35 8.58
N ILE A 17 13.08 -19.15 8.46
CA ILE A 17 11.80 -18.70 7.86
C ILE A 17 11.08 -17.69 8.77
N SER A 18 11.20 -17.84 10.09
CA SER A 18 10.67 -16.89 11.08
C SER A 18 11.60 -15.72 11.38
N GLY A 19 12.79 -15.71 10.78
CA GLY A 19 13.76 -14.63 10.84
C GLY A 19 13.14 -13.42 10.17
N VAL A 20 12.47 -12.59 10.97
CA VAL A 20 12.07 -11.26 10.53
C VAL A 20 13.38 -10.53 10.26
N GLU A 21 13.80 -10.49 9.00
CA GLU A 21 14.91 -9.66 8.54
C GLU A 21 14.50 -8.19 8.68
N VAL A 22 14.49 -7.70 9.92
CA VAL A 22 14.25 -6.30 10.26
C VAL A 22 15.51 -5.54 9.85
N GLY A 23 15.49 -4.92 8.67
CA GLY A 23 16.55 -4.00 8.22
C GLY A 23 17.13 -4.25 6.82
N GLN A 24 16.67 -5.26 6.07
CA GLN A 24 17.05 -5.41 4.66
C GLN A 24 16.30 -4.37 3.82
N HIS A 25 16.97 -3.25 3.55
CA HIS A 25 16.48 -2.22 2.64
C HIS A 25 17.23 -2.33 1.31
N PHE A 26 16.49 -2.53 0.22
CA PHE A 26 17.09 -2.57 -1.09
C PHE A 26 17.51 -1.15 -1.52
N TYR A 27 18.81 -0.95 -1.74
CA TYR A 27 19.39 0.30 -2.18
C TYR A 27 19.86 0.22 -3.64
N TRP A 28 19.58 1.26 -4.40
CA TRP A 28 20.25 1.52 -5.68
C TRP A 28 21.34 2.58 -5.49
N GLN A 29 22.51 2.34 -6.07
CA GLN A 29 23.54 3.36 -6.22
C GLN A 29 23.29 4.10 -7.53
N ILE A 30 22.95 5.38 -7.46
CA ILE A 30 22.82 6.25 -8.64
C ILE A 30 23.92 7.29 -8.53
N GLY A 31 25.03 7.06 -9.24
CA GLY A 31 26.24 7.87 -9.10
C GLY A 31 26.80 7.79 -7.68
N SER A 32 26.88 8.94 -6.99
CA SER A 32 27.34 9.04 -5.61
C SER A 32 26.22 8.96 -4.55
N PHE A 33 24.96 8.76 -4.97
CA PHE A 33 23.82 8.75 -4.06
C PHE A 33 23.25 7.34 -3.88
N GLN A 34 22.85 7.03 -2.65
CA GLN A 34 22.13 5.80 -2.30
C GLN A 34 20.64 6.10 -2.24
N VAL A 35 19.83 5.36 -3.00
CA VAL A 35 18.38 5.55 -3.06
C VAL A 35 17.69 4.30 -2.56
N HIS A 36 16.67 4.46 -1.71
CA HIS A 36 15.84 3.36 -1.20
C HIS A 36 14.90 2.84 -2.30
N ALA A 37 15.42 1.95 -3.12
CA ALA A 37 14.72 1.37 -4.27
C ALA A 37 13.46 0.60 -3.87
N GLN A 38 13.46 -0.05 -2.71
CA GLN A 38 12.27 -0.73 -2.18
C GLN A 38 11.09 0.22 -2.00
N VAL A 39 11.32 1.40 -1.43
CA VAL A 39 10.26 2.40 -1.19
C VAL A 39 9.73 2.95 -2.50
N LEU A 40 10.60 3.15 -3.49
CA LEU A 40 10.19 3.57 -4.83
C LEU A 40 9.32 2.50 -5.49
N ILE A 41 9.74 1.24 -5.48
CA ILE A 41 8.97 0.14 -6.12
C ILE A 41 7.60 0.01 -5.46
N THR A 42 7.52 -0.03 -4.13
CA THR A 42 6.24 -0.18 -3.44
C THR A 42 5.33 1.01 -3.66
N SER A 43 5.84 2.24 -3.60
CA SER A 43 5.05 3.45 -3.87
C SER A 43 4.54 3.49 -5.31
N TRP A 44 5.34 3.10 -6.30
CA TRP A 44 4.91 3.04 -7.70
C TRP A 44 3.79 2.03 -7.93
N VAL A 45 3.84 0.87 -7.26
CA VAL A 45 2.76 -0.12 -7.31
C VAL A 45 1.47 0.46 -6.72
N VAL A 46 1.54 1.11 -5.56
CA VAL A 46 0.37 1.74 -4.93
C VAL A 46 -0.20 2.86 -5.82
N ILE A 47 0.66 3.70 -6.40
CA ILE A 47 0.24 4.76 -7.33
C ILE A 47 -0.45 4.15 -8.55
N ALA A 48 0.09 3.08 -9.12
CA ALA A 48 -0.51 2.41 -10.27
C ALA A 48 -1.90 1.83 -9.94
N ILE A 49 -2.07 1.24 -8.76
CA ILE A 49 -3.37 0.73 -8.28
C ILE A 49 -4.38 1.87 -8.11
N LEU A 50 -3.97 2.98 -7.49
CA LEU A 50 -4.84 4.14 -7.27
C LEU A 50 -5.23 4.81 -8.58
N LEU A 51 -4.29 5.09 -9.46
CA LEU A 51 -4.57 5.70 -10.77
C LEU A 51 -5.39 4.77 -11.66
N GLY A 52 -5.10 3.47 -11.66
CA GLY A 52 -5.86 2.47 -12.39
C GLY A 52 -7.30 2.37 -11.91
N SER A 53 -7.52 2.30 -10.60
CA SER A 53 -8.86 2.24 -10.00
C SER A 53 -9.65 3.53 -10.23
N ALA A 54 -9.02 4.70 -10.06
CA ALA A 54 -9.63 5.99 -10.38
C ALA A 54 -10.01 6.08 -11.86
N ALA A 55 -9.11 5.73 -12.79
CA ALA A 55 -9.38 5.76 -14.22
C ALA A 55 -10.56 4.86 -14.62
N VAL A 56 -10.70 3.69 -13.99
CA VAL A 56 -11.86 2.81 -14.17
C VAL A 56 -13.14 3.46 -13.62
N ALA A 57 -13.07 4.08 -12.45
CA ALA A 57 -14.21 4.72 -11.80
C ALA A 57 -14.80 5.89 -12.62
N VAL A 58 -13.97 6.73 -13.23
CA VAL A 58 -14.43 7.89 -14.03
C VAL A 58 -14.69 7.57 -15.51
N ARG A 59 -14.49 6.33 -15.98
CA ARG A 59 -14.56 6.02 -17.41
C ARG A 59 -15.97 6.17 -18.01
N ASN A 60 -17.01 5.76 -17.30
CA ASN A 60 -18.41 5.80 -17.78
C ASN A 60 -19.40 6.04 -16.61
N PRO A 61 -19.39 7.23 -15.99
CA PRO A 61 -20.29 7.51 -14.88
C PRO A 61 -21.75 7.50 -15.35
N GLN A 62 -22.61 6.82 -14.60
CA GLN A 62 -24.06 6.78 -14.82
C GLN A 62 -24.77 7.62 -13.75
N THR A 63 -25.93 8.19 -14.08
CA THR A 63 -26.74 8.93 -13.10
C THR A 63 -27.34 8.00 -12.04
N ILE A 64 -27.68 6.76 -12.42
CA ILE A 64 -27.99 5.68 -11.47
C ILE A 64 -26.71 4.88 -11.30
N PRO A 65 -26.03 4.97 -10.14
CA PRO A 65 -24.69 4.40 -9.99
C PRO A 65 -24.73 2.87 -10.02
N PRO A 66 -23.92 2.21 -10.87
CA PRO A 66 -23.65 0.78 -10.75
C PRO A 66 -22.82 0.47 -9.48
N ASP A 67 -22.79 -0.80 -9.06
CA ASP A 67 -22.18 -1.24 -7.79
C ASP A 67 -20.75 -0.72 -7.55
N SER A 68 -19.91 -0.67 -8.59
CA SER A 68 -18.54 -0.16 -8.49
C SER A 68 -18.49 1.36 -8.31
N GLN A 69 -19.32 2.12 -9.02
CA GLN A 69 -19.44 3.57 -8.87
C GLN A 69 -19.90 3.93 -7.46
N ASN A 70 -20.84 3.16 -6.90
CA ASN A 70 -21.33 3.33 -5.53
C ASN A 70 -20.19 3.28 -4.50
N PHE A 71 -19.24 2.35 -4.63
CA PHE A 71 -18.08 2.29 -3.74
C PHE A 71 -17.19 3.54 -3.84
N PHE A 72 -16.85 3.99 -5.06
CA PHE A 72 -16.00 5.16 -5.25
C PHE A 72 -16.68 6.46 -4.82
N GLU A 73 -17.99 6.60 -5.06
CA GLU A 73 -18.79 7.73 -4.58
C GLU A 73 -18.83 7.77 -3.06
N TYR A 74 -19.09 6.63 -2.41
CA TYR A 74 -19.04 6.54 -0.95
C TYR A 74 -17.70 6.98 -0.36
N VAL A 75 -16.58 6.53 -0.96
CA VAL A 75 -15.24 6.95 -0.54
C VAL A 75 -15.03 8.45 -0.73
N LEU A 76 -15.51 9.01 -1.84
CA LEU A 76 -15.39 10.43 -2.15
C LEU A 76 -16.24 11.30 -1.21
N GLU A 77 -17.45 10.87 -0.88
CA GLU A 77 -18.32 11.49 0.12
C GLU A 77 -17.65 11.47 1.50
N PHE A 78 -17.10 10.33 1.91
CA PHE A 78 -16.34 10.22 3.15
C PHE A 78 -15.18 11.24 3.21
N ILE A 79 -14.41 11.38 2.13
CA ILE A 79 -13.30 12.35 2.07
C ILE A 79 -13.83 13.79 2.11
N ARG A 80 -14.94 14.09 1.43
CA ARG A 80 -15.58 15.41 1.45
C ARG A 80 -16.06 15.76 2.85
N ASP A 81 -16.73 14.83 3.53
CA ASP A 81 -17.23 15.03 4.89
C ASP A 81 -16.07 15.22 5.86
N LEU A 82 -15.04 14.40 5.77
CA LEU A 82 -13.81 14.57 6.54
C LEU A 82 -13.21 15.96 6.33
N SER A 83 -13.06 16.38 5.06
CA SER A 83 -12.49 17.69 4.72
C SER A 83 -13.36 18.82 5.27
N LYS A 84 -14.68 18.72 5.12
CA LYS A 84 -15.65 19.70 5.62
C LYS A 84 -15.62 19.82 7.14
N THR A 85 -15.57 18.69 7.86
CA THR A 85 -15.50 18.69 9.33
C THR A 85 -14.20 19.31 9.84
N GLN A 86 -13.07 19.06 9.19
CA GLN A 86 -11.77 19.54 9.67
C GLN A 86 -11.42 20.96 9.24
N ILE A 87 -11.82 21.37 8.02
CA ILE A 87 -11.43 22.66 7.44
C ILE A 87 -12.55 23.70 7.59
N GLY A 88 -13.82 23.29 7.58
CA GLY A 88 -14.97 24.19 7.55
C GLY A 88 -15.41 24.52 6.13
N GLU A 89 -16.01 25.70 5.92
CA GLU A 89 -16.73 26.02 4.68
C GLU A 89 -15.84 26.09 3.42
N GLU A 90 -14.55 26.41 3.58
CA GLU A 90 -13.60 26.51 2.47
C GLU A 90 -12.93 25.17 2.13
N TYR A 91 -13.54 24.03 2.48
CA TYR A 91 -12.95 22.70 2.28
C TYR A 91 -12.78 22.28 0.81
N GLY A 92 -13.59 22.83 -0.12
CA GLY A 92 -13.68 22.38 -1.50
C GLY A 92 -12.33 22.20 -2.22
N PRO A 93 -11.45 23.22 -2.24
CA PRO A 93 -10.12 23.12 -2.86
C PRO A 93 -9.17 22.10 -2.21
N TRP A 94 -9.40 21.74 -0.95
CA TRP A 94 -8.55 20.83 -0.19
C TRP A 94 -8.92 19.36 -0.33
N VAL A 95 -10.14 19.07 -0.82
CA VAL A 95 -10.63 17.68 -1.02
C VAL A 95 -9.64 16.82 -1.82
N PRO A 96 -9.04 17.27 -2.94
CA PRO A 96 -8.08 16.45 -3.68
C PRO A 96 -6.79 16.18 -2.88
N PHE A 97 -6.32 17.15 -2.10
CA PHE A 97 -5.12 16.99 -1.28
C PHE A 97 -5.34 16.00 -0.13
N ILE A 98 -6.42 16.17 0.63
CA ILE A 98 -6.80 15.26 1.70
C ILE A 98 -7.08 13.86 1.16
N GLY A 99 -7.80 13.77 0.04
CA GLY A 99 -8.15 12.49 -0.59
C GLY A 99 -6.93 11.72 -1.08
N THR A 100 -5.98 12.38 -1.74
CA THR A 100 -4.74 11.73 -2.19
C THR A 100 -3.90 11.25 -1.03
N MET A 101 -3.71 12.05 0.02
CA MET A 101 -3.00 11.62 1.22
C MET A 101 -3.68 10.43 1.90
N PHE A 102 -5.00 10.51 2.12
CA PHE A 102 -5.78 9.46 2.76
C PHE A 102 -5.69 8.15 1.99
N LEU A 103 -6.02 8.17 0.70
CA LEU A 103 -6.05 6.96 -0.14
C LEU A 103 -4.65 6.37 -0.32
N PHE A 104 -3.64 7.21 -0.51
CA PHE A 104 -2.25 6.75 -0.64
C PHE A 104 -1.78 6.04 0.63
N ILE A 105 -1.98 6.64 1.80
CA ILE A 105 -1.56 6.04 3.07
C ILE A 105 -2.36 4.78 3.37
N PHE A 106 -3.68 4.82 3.19
CA PHE A 106 -4.56 3.68 3.43
C PHE A 106 -4.18 2.47 2.56
N VAL A 107 -4.09 2.66 1.24
CA VAL A 107 -3.74 1.58 0.32
C VAL A 107 -2.30 1.13 0.54
N SER A 108 -1.37 2.04 0.84
CA SER A 108 0.01 1.66 1.17
C SER A 108 0.06 0.73 2.38
N ASN A 109 -0.66 1.06 3.45
CA ASN A 109 -0.69 0.25 4.67
C ASN A 109 -1.29 -1.14 4.39
N TRP A 110 -2.43 -1.19 3.69
CA TRP A 110 -3.08 -2.44 3.33
C TRP A 110 -2.24 -3.27 2.35
N SER A 111 -1.53 -2.64 1.43
CA SER A 111 -0.62 -3.33 0.51
C SER A 111 0.54 -4.01 1.25
N GLY A 112 1.03 -3.41 2.35
CA GLY A 112 2.05 -4.02 3.20
C GLY A 112 1.55 -5.24 3.97
N ALA A 113 0.27 -5.24 4.37
CA ALA A 113 -0.33 -6.34 5.14
C ALA A 113 -0.86 -7.48 4.26
N LEU A 114 -1.44 -7.16 3.10
CA LEU A 114 -2.13 -8.12 2.24
C LEU A 114 -1.24 -8.71 1.14
N LEU A 115 -0.28 -7.95 0.61
CA LEU A 115 0.59 -8.47 -0.44
C LEU A 115 1.75 -9.23 0.22
N PRO A 116 1.90 -10.54 -0.05
CA PRO A 116 2.97 -11.34 0.52
C PRO A 116 4.28 -11.05 -0.22
N TRP A 117 4.87 -9.88 0.04
CA TRP A 117 6.13 -9.42 -0.58
C TRP A 117 7.29 -10.41 -0.41
N LYS A 118 7.22 -11.24 0.63
CA LYS A 118 8.19 -12.32 0.93
C LYS A 118 8.21 -13.44 -0.11
N ILE A 119 7.16 -13.61 -0.93
CA ILE A 119 7.14 -14.64 -1.99
C ILE A 119 8.03 -14.24 -3.19
N ILE A 120 8.32 -12.95 -3.33
CA ILE A 120 9.08 -12.40 -4.47
C ILE A 120 10.59 -12.29 -4.15
N GLN A 121 10.98 -12.48 -2.89
CA GLN A 121 12.39 -12.41 -2.42
C GLN A 121 13.10 -13.77 -2.35
N ASN A 122 12.59 -14.80 -3.05
CA ASN A 122 13.27 -16.11 -3.15
C ASN A 122 14.59 -16.03 -3.92
#